data_AF-A0A0M4DM22-F1
#
_entry.id   AF-A0A0M4DM22-F1
#
_cell.length_a   1.000
_cell.length_b   1.000
_cell.length_c   1.000
_cell.angle_alpha   90.00
_cell.angle_beta   90.00
_cell.angle_gamma   90.00
#
_symmetry.space_group_name_H-M   'P 1'
#
loop_
_entity.id
_entity.type
_entity.pdbx_description
1 polymer ?
#
loop_
_entity_poly.entity_id
_entity_poly.type
_entity_poly.pdbx_seq_one_letter_code
_entity_poly.pdbx_strand_id
1 'polypeptide(L)'
;MTTIDVDRLAEIGRNSLPDVTPGTKVNVVELEDGAGVCVVHAVRGGGKVYVAPDGTVLFAGSSVTFDAGLGAFVDGARTARPTGR
;
A
#
# COMPACT_ATOMS: atom_id res chain seq x y z
N MET A 1 -18.68 -9.34 -7.63
CA MET A 1 -17.95 -8.12 -7.23
C MET A 1 -17.47 -8.35 -5.81
N THR A 2 -16.24 -8.80 -5.62
CA THR A 2 -15.67 -9.00 -4.29
C THR A 2 -15.46 -7.62 -3.68
N THR A 3 -16.26 -7.27 -2.68
CA THR A 3 -16.09 -6.02 -1.93
C THR A 3 -14.76 -6.10 -1.20
N ILE A 4 -13.79 -5.28 -1.61
CA ILE A 4 -12.51 -5.15 -0.91
C ILE A 4 -12.74 -4.45 0.43
N ASP A 5 -12.11 -4.96 1.48
CA ASP A 5 -12.11 -4.36 2.81
C ASP A 5 -11.04 -3.26 2.87
N VAL A 6 -11.41 -2.05 2.43
CA VAL A 6 -10.51 -0.90 2.31
C VAL A 6 -9.86 -0.54 3.66
N ASP A 7 -10.60 -0.64 4.76
CA ASP A 7 -10.09 -0.30 6.10
C ASP A 7 -9.00 -1.29 6.52
N ARG A 8 -9.25 -2.60 6.36
CA ARG A 8 -8.24 -3.63 6.63
C ARG A 8 -7.00 -3.45 5.75
N LEU A 9 -7.16 -3.17 4.46
CA LEU A 9 -6.02 -2.98 3.57
C LEU A 9 -5.24 -1.70 3.90
N ALA A 10 -5.93 -0.64 4.31
CA ALA A 10 -5.31 0.60 4.74
C ALA A 10 -4.48 0.39 6.03
N GLU A 11 -4.95 -0.42 6.97
CA GLU A 11 -4.18 -0.80 8.16
C GLU A 11 -2.92 -1.59 7.81
N ILE A 12 -3.01 -2.55 6.89
CA ILE A 12 -1.84 -3.31 6.40
C ILE A 12 -0.82 -2.35 5.77
N GLY A 13 -1.26 -1.42 4.93
CA GLY A 13 -0.40 -0.45 4.27
C GLY A 13 0.27 0.51 5.25
N ARG A 14 -0.47 1.00 6.26
CA ARG A 14 0.09 1.81 7.36
C ARG A 14 1.20 1.09 8.11
N ASN A 15 0.98 -0.17 8.46
CA ASN A 15 1.96 -1.00 9.17
C ASN A 15 3.19 -1.37 8.34
N SER A 16 3.10 -1.21 7.01
CA SER A 16 4.18 -1.53 6.07
C SER A 16 5.01 -0.30 5.68
N LEU A 17 4.55 0.90 6.01
CA LEU A 17 5.31 2.12 5.76
C LEU A 17 6.41 2.31 6.82
N PRO A 18 7.63 2.68 6.42
CA PRO A 18 8.68 3.05 7.37
C PRO A 18 8.33 4.36 8.08
N ASP A 19 8.75 4.49 9.34
CA ASP A 19 8.66 5.72 10.15
C ASP A 19 7.25 6.31 10.31
N VAL A 20 6.21 5.48 10.21
CA VAL A 20 4.83 5.86 10.50
C VAL A 20 4.57 5.71 12.00
N THR A 21 4.34 6.83 12.68
CA THR A 21 3.95 6.87 14.09
C THR A 21 2.43 7.00 14.23
N PRO A 22 1.86 6.66 15.40
CA PRO A 22 0.45 6.92 15.69
C PRO A 22 0.15 8.42 15.52
N GLY A 23 -0.75 8.76 14.60
CA GLY A 23 -1.11 10.14 14.27
C GLY A 23 -0.51 10.67 12.96
N THR A 24 0.39 9.93 12.31
CA THR A 24 0.86 10.25 10.96
C THR A 24 -0.31 10.24 9.97
N LYS A 25 -0.47 11.35 9.24
CA LYS A 25 -1.46 11.44 8.16
C LYS A 25 -1.00 10.60 6.97
N VAL A 26 -1.84 9.66 6.58
CA VAL A 26 -1.71 8.91 5.33
C VAL A 26 -2.95 9.13 4.48
N ASN A 27 -2.76 9.17 3.17
CA ASN A 27 -3.86 9.16 2.22
C ASN A 27 -4.06 7.73 1.74
N VAL A 28 -5.32 7.31 1.63
CA VAL A 28 -5.69 5.99 1.09
C VAL A 28 -6.38 6.21 -0.24
N VAL A 29 -5.91 5.52 -1.27
CA VAL A 29 -6.44 5.57 -2.63
C VAL A 29 -6.87 4.16 -3.01
N GLU A 30 -8.15 3.97 -3.32
CA GLU A 30 -8.64 2.70 -3.86
C GLU A 30 -8.10 2.51 -5.29
N LEU A 31 -7.66 1.29 -5.59
CA LEU A 31 -7.19 0.93 -6.92
C LEU A 31 -8.36 0.40 -7.75
N GLU A 32 -8.30 0.65 -9.05
CA GLU A 32 -9.30 0.18 -10.01
C GLU A 32 -9.39 -1.36 -10.03
N ASP A 33 -10.51 -1.88 -10.54
CA ASP A 33 -10.80 -3.31 -10.72
C ASP A 33 -10.71 -4.17 -9.44
N GLY A 34 -10.72 -3.53 -8.27
CA GLY A 34 -10.57 -4.24 -7.01
C GLY A 34 -9.14 -4.72 -6.74
N ALA A 35 -8.15 -4.15 -7.42
CA ALA A 35 -6.73 -4.52 -7.27
C ALA A 35 -6.18 -4.26 -5.86
N GLY A 36 -6.86 -3.46 -5.04
CA GLY A 36 -6.53 -3.20 -3.65
C GLY A 36 -6.52 -1.72 -3.32
N VAL A 37 -5.57 -1.28 -2.49
CA VAL A 37 -5.41 0.14 -2.10
C VAL A 37 -3.95 0.58 -2.19
N CYS A 38 -3.73 1.88 -2.36
CA CYS A 38 -2.45 2.54 -2.20
C CYS A 38 -2.51 3.47 -0.98
N VAL A 39 -1.62 3.23 -0.01
CA VAL A 39 -1.44 4.07 1.16
C VAL A 39 -0.23 4.97 0.94
N VAL A 40 -0.46 6.27 0.85
CA VAL A 40 0.56 7.28 0.60
C VAL A 40 0.91 7.99 1.89
N HIS A 41 2.18 7.97 2.27
CA HIS A 41 2.67 8.72 3.41
C HIS A 41 2.76 10.20 3.01
N ALA A 42 1.90 11.05 3.59
CA ALA A 42 1.73 12.45 3.18
C ALA A 42 2.84 13.39 3.69
N VAL A 43 4.09 12.93 3.68
CA VAL A 43 5.28 13.70 4.06
C VAL A 43 6.34 13.59 2.97
N ARG A 44 7.19 14.62 2.84
CA ARG A 44 8.33 14.59 1.91
C ARG A 44 9.26 13.42 2.27
N GLY A 45 9.49 12.54 1.31
CA GLY A 45 10.33 11.35 1.50
C GLY A 45 9.59 10.09 2.00
N GLY A 46 8.30 10.19 2.36
CA GLY A 46 7.56 9.11 3.03
C GLY A 46 7.19 7.90 2.16
N GLY A 47 7.25 8.02 0.84
CA GLY A 47 6.90 6.92 -0.08
C GLY A 47 5.43 6.52 -0.03
N LYS A 48 5.13 5.35 -0.57
CA LYS A 48 3.77 4.79 -0.64
C LYS A 48 3.82 3.26 -0.66
N VAL A 49 2.74 2.63 -0.21
CA VAL A 49 2.59 1.17 -0.18
C VAL A 49 1.33 0.79 -0.94
N TYR A 50 1.45 -0.14 -1.88
CA TYR A 50 0.31 -0.79 -2.51
C TYR A 50 0.00 -2.09 -1.75
N VAL A 51 -1.28 -2.36 -1.53
CA VAL A 51 -1.74 -3.52 -0.76
C VAL A 51 -2.82 -4.23 -1.56
N ALA A 52 -2.62 -5.51 -1.84
CA ALA A 52 -3.57 -6.35 -2.56
C ALA A 52 -4.64 -6.95 -1.63
N PRO A 53 -5.77 -7.45 -2.16
CA PRO A 53 -6.84 -8.07 -1.35
C PRO A 53 -6.37 -9.27 -0.51
N ASP A 54 -5.33 -9.98 -0.97
CA ASP A 54 -4.70 -11.09 -0.27
C ASP A 54 -3.74 -10.65 0.85
N GLY A 55 -3.49 -9.35 1.00
CA GLY A 55 -2.61 -8.76 2.01
C GLY A 55 -1.13 -8.73 1.61
N THR A 56 -0.77 -9.10 0.38
CA THR A 56 0.57 -8.87 -0.17
C THR A 56 0.79 -7.39 -0.46
N VAL A 57 2.03 -6.92 -0.33
CA VAL A 57 2.34 -5.48 -0.37
C VAL A 57 3.48 -5.16 -1.32
N LEU A 58 3.49 -3.95 -1.88
CA LEU A 58 4.66 -3.37 -2.54
C LEU A 58 4.96 -2.00 -1.93
N PHE A 59 6.12 -1.85 -1.32
CA PHE A 59 6.64 -0.53 -0.94
C PHE A 59 7.30 0.13 -2.14
N ALA A 60 6.82 1.32 -2.49
CA ALA A 60 7.41 2.18 -3.51
C ALA A 60 7.99 3.42 -2.83
N GLY A 61 9.32 3.57 -2.94
CA GLY A 61 10.04 4.71 -2.40
C GLY A 61 9.52 6.05 -2.95
N SER A 62 9.91 7.14 -2.28
CA SER A 62 9.43 8.50 -2.60
C SER A 62 9.79 9.00 -4.00
N SER A 63 10.83 8.44 -4.63
CA SER A 63 11.22 8.75 -6.01
C SER A 63 10.41 8.01 -7.08
N VAL A 64 9.68 6.96 -6.71
CA VAL A 64 8.86 6.18 -7.65
C VAL A 64 7.55 6.93 -7.89
N THR A 65 7.09 7.05 -9.14
CA THR A 65 5.79 7.65 -9.45
C THR A 65 4.64 6.73 -9.04
N PHE A 66 3.40 7.24 -9.04
CA PHE A 66 2.23 6.40 -8.77
C PHE A 66 2.05 5.32 -9.84
N ASP A 67 2.11 5.68 -11.12
CA ASP A 67 1.86 4.74 -12.22
C ASP A 67 2.93 3.66 -12.31
N ALA A 68 4.21 4.01 -12.10
CA ALA A 68 5.29 3.03 -12.11
C ALA A 68 5.17 2.03 -10.95
N GLY A 69 4.77 2.50 -9.75
CA GLY A 69 4.52 1.63 -8.62
C GLY A 69 3.28 0.74 -8.82
N LEU A 70 2.21 1.31 -9.39
CA LEU A 70 0.98 0.56 -9.70
C LEU A 70 1.25 -0.52 -10.74
N GLY A 71 1.97 -0.21 -11.82
CA GLY A 71 2.34 -1.19 -12.84
C GLY A 71 3.11 -2.38 -12.24
N ALA A 72 4.18 -2.10 -11.49
CA ALA A 72 4.96 -3.15 -10.82
C ALA A 72 4.10 -3.98 -9.83
N PHE A 73 3.19 -3.33 -9.11
CA PHE A 73 2.26 -4.00 -8.20
C PHE A 73 1.28 -4.92 -8.94
N VAL A 74 0.69 -4.46 -10.05
CA VAL A 74 -0.22 -5.27 -10.88
C VAL A 74 0.53 -6.43 -11.53
N ASP A 75 1.78 -6.21 -11.95
CA ASP A 75 2.67 -7.23 -12.53
C ASP A 75 3.15 -8.27 -11.50
N GLY A 76 2.77 -8.13 -10.22
CA GLY A 76 3.02 -9.12 -9.18
C GLY A 76 4.36 -8.96 -8.45
N ALA A 77 5.03 -7.80 -8.58
CA ALA A 77 6.22 -7.46 -7.79
C ALA A 77 5.82 -7.13 -6.33
N ARG A 78 5.19 -8.07 -5.64
CA ARG A 78 4.68 -7.92 -4.27
C ARG A 78 5.44 -8.83 -3.34
N THR A 79 5.60 -8.37 -2.11
CA THR A 79 6.17 -9.15 -1.02
C THR A 79 5.05 -9.70 -0.16
N ALA A 80 5.16 -10.96 0.24
CA ALA A 80 4.25 -11.54 1.22
C ALA A 80 4.39 -10.83 2.56
N ARG A 81 3.26 -10.64 3.26
CA ARG A 81 3.29 -10.24 4.66
C ARG A 81 4.00 -11.35 5.45
N PRO A 82 5.05 -11.05 6.25
CA PRO A 82 5.69 -12.07 7.07
C PRO A 82 4.64 -12.64 8.04
N THR A 83 4.33 -13.92 7.87
CA THR A 83 3.49 -14.68 8.81
C THR A 83 4.30 -14.93 10.07
N GLY A 84 4.19 -14.05 11.05
CA GLY A 84 4.66 -14.31 12.42
C GLY A 84 5.41 -13.16 13.09
N ARG A 85 4.77 -12.57 14.09
CA ARG A 85 5.38 -12.37 15.42
C ARG A 85 4.29 -12.25 16.47
#